data_AF-A0A4Y9ZGC1-F1
#
_entry.id   AF-A0A4Y9ZGC1-F1
#
_cell.length_a   1.000
_cell.length_b   1.000
_cell.length_c   1.000
_cell.angle_alpha   90.00
_cell.angle_beta   90.00
_cell.angle_gamma   90.00
#
_symmetry.space_group_name_H-M   'P 1'
#
loop_
_entity.id
_entity.type
_entity.pdbx_description
1 polymer ?
#
loop_
_entity_poly.entity_id
_entity_poly.type
_entity_poly.pdbx_seq_one_letter_code
_entity_poly.pdbx_strand_id
1 'polypeptide(L)'
;MHRPANDVQLSEGARFMVGQAEYKKHLKAANDQREKGERQMNMDYSAYSIVKMKATIGLFRVHGHKDECIPAFSPNYIIGARQFDGEVVEMLWAPLNEISRSTSGMSTSHRQEVLDDHMNDSNWKKLIGMVNYLSQQHRAGKVELDKAITAFKSINSTVSQDKQDD
;
A
#
# COMPACT_ATOMS: atom_id res chain seq x y z
N MET A 1 26.74 -50.34 -12.35
CA MET A 1 26.35 -49.99 -13.73
C MET A 1 24.86 -49.68 -13.71
N HIS A 2 24.50 -48.43 -13.99
CA HIS A 2 23.12 -47.95 -13.96
C HIS A 2 22.25 -48.73 -14.97
N ARG A 3 21.05 -49.17 -14.58
CA ARG A 3 20.09 -49.86 -15.46
C ARG A 3 18.97 -48.88 -15.84
N PRO A 4 18.90 -48.40 -17.10
CA PRO A 4 17.91 -47.41 -17.53
C PRO A 4 16.45 -47.87 -17.41
N ALA A 5 16.22 -49.18 -17.31
CA ALA A 5 14.88 -49.77 -17.16
C ALA A 5 14.24 -49.51 -15.78
N ASN A 6 15.02 -49.03 -14.80
CA ASN A 6 14.53 -48.76 -13.44
C ASN A 6 14.32 -47.26 -13.19
N ASP A 7 14.46 -46.40 -14.21
CA ASP A 7 14.21 -44.97 -14.07
C ASP A 7 12.72 -44.70 -13.98
N VAL A 8 12.30 -44.08 -12.88
CA VAL A 8 10.96 -43.52 -12.75
C VAL A 8 10.86 -42.37 -13.75
N GLN A 9 10.01 -42.50 -14.77
CA GLN A 9 9.71 -41.38 -15.65
C GLN A 9 9.16 -40.24 -14.80
N LEU A 10 9.94 -39.17 -14.65
CA LEU A 10 9.41 -37.89 -14.19
C LEU A 10 8.29 -37.53 -15.17
N SER A 11 7.06 -37.51 -14.69
CA SER A 11 5.93 -37.08 -15.52
C SER A 11 6.28 -35.73 -16.11
N GLU A 12 6.20 -35.58 -17.45
CA GLU A 12 6.35 -34.30 -18.11
C GLU A 12 5.57 -33.26 -17.30
N GLY A 13 6.21 -32.16 -16.91
CA GLY A 13 5.69 -31.19 -15.92
C GLY A 13 4.30 -30.60 -16.20
N ALA A 14 3.64 -31.02 -17.29
CA ALA A 14 2.23 -30.86 -17.59
C ALA A 14 1.27 -31.25 -16.45
N ARG A 15 1.64 -32.13 -15.51
CA ARG A 15 0.76 -32.48 -14.38
C ARG A 15 0.61 -31.36 -13.34
N PHE A 16 1.55 -30.41 -13.31
CA PHE A 16 1.52 -29.24 -12.41
C PHE A 16 1.32 -27.91 -13.15
N MET A 17 1.41 -27.90 -14.48
CA MET A 17 1.16 -26.71 -15.29
C MET A 17 -0.33 -26.61 -15.58
N VAL A 18 -0.99 -25.61 -15.00
CA VAL A 18 -2.38 -25.24 -15.33
C VAL A 18 -2.45 -25.03 -16.85
N GLY A 19 -3.27 -25.83 -17.54
CA GLY A 19 -3.39 -25.76 -19.00
C GLY A 19 -3.67 -24.32 -19.46
N GLN A 20 -3.12 -23.91 -20.61
CA GLN A 20 -3.21 -22.51 -21.07
C GLN A 20 -4.63 -21.93 -21.04
N ALA A 21 -5.66 -22.75 -21.30
CA ALA A 21 -7.05 -22.32 -21.22
C ALA A 21 -7.48 -21.97 -19.78
N GLU A 22 -7.16 -22.82 -18.81
CA GLU A 22 -7.45 -22.59 -17.39
C GLU A 22 -6.60 -21.44 -16.82
N TYR A 23 -5.34 -21.33 -17.24
CA TYR A 23 -4.47 -20.21 -16.86
C TYR A 23 -4.99 -18.87 -17.41
N LYS A 24 -5.49 -18.85 -18.65
CA LYS A 24 -6.14 -17.67 -19.24
C LYS A 24 -7.45 -17.31 -18.53
N LYS A 25 -8.23 -18.30 -18.07
CA LYS A 25 -9.43 -18.05 -17.25
C LYS A 25 -9.05 -17.42 -15.92
N HIS A 26 -8.00 -17.92 -15.26
CA HIS A 26 -7.48 -17.34 -14.02
C HIS A 26 -6.98 -15.90 -14.22
N LEU A 27 -6.23 -15.63 -15.30
CA LEU A 27 -5.79 -14.27 -15.64
C LEU A 27 -6.97 -13.32 -15.91
N LYS A 28 -8.03 -13.81 -16.56
CA LYS A 28 -9.25 -13.02 -16.78
C LYS A 28 -9.96 -12.70 -15.46
N ALA A 29 -10.09 -13.68 -14.56
CA ALA A 29 -10.65 -13.46 -13.23
C ALA A 29 -9.82 -12.48 -12.39
N ALA A 30 -8.48 -12.55 -12.47
CA ALA A 30 -7.57 -11.62 -11.81
C ALA A 30 -7.68 -10.20 -12.38
N ASN A 31 -7.80 -10.05 -13.71
CA ASN A 31 -8.03 -8.76 -14.34
C ASN A 31 -9.41 -8.19 -14.00
N ASP A 32 -10.47 -9.01 -13.97
CA ASP A 32 -11.81 -8.60 -13.57
C ASP A 32 -11.84 -8.15 -12.09
N GLN A 33 -11.07 -8.81 -11.22
CA GLN A 33 -10.88 -8.38 -9.83
C GLN A 33 -10.09 -7.07 -9.75
N ARG A 34 -9.06 -6.88 -10.59
CA ARG A 34 -8.29 -5.63 -10.67
C ARG A 34 -9.15 -4.47 -11.17
N GLU A 35 -9.96 -4.69 -12.21
CA GLU A 35 -10.93 -3.70 -12.72
C GLU A 35 -12.02 -3.39 -11.68
N LYS A 36 -12.49 -4.40 -10.92
CA LYS A 36 -13.42 -4.17 -9.80
C LYS A 36 -12.75 -3.37 -8.66
N GLY A 37 -11.49 -3.65 -8.35
CA GLY A 37 -10.71 -2.87 -7.39
C GLY A 37 -10.51 -1.42 -7.86
N GLU A 38 -10.19 -1.20 -9.14
CA GLU A 38 -10.10 0.12 -9.76
C GLU A 38 -11.46 0.85 -9.75
N ARG A 39 -12.57 0.15 -10.03
CA ARG A 39 -13.93 0.70 -9.90
C ARG A 39 -14.29 1.03 -8.45
N GLN A 40 -13.79 0.27 -7.48
CA GLN A 40 -14.03 0.55 -6.06
C GLN A 40 -13.24 1.76 -5.56
N MET A 41 -12.14 2.12 -6.25
CA MET A 41 -11.45 3.40 -6.05
C MET A 41 -12.21 4.60 -6.65
N ASN A 42 -13.21 4.37 -7.51
CA ASN A 42 -14.22 5.35 -7.93
C ASN A 42 -15.47 5.29 -7.04
N MET A 43 -15.31 5.40 -5.72
CA MET A 43 -16.45 5.82 -4.89
C MET A 43 -16.70 7.31 -5.20
N ASP A 44 -17.84 7.61 -5.82
CA ASP A 44 -18.32 8.97 -6.02
C ASP A 44 -18.60 9.63 -4.66
N TYR A 45 -17.57 10.20 -4.02
CA TYR A 45 -17.67 11.04 -2.82
C TYR A 45 -18.36 12.40 -3.08
N SER A 46 -19.08 12.54 -4.20
CA SER A 46 -19.71 13.78 -4.65
C SER A 46 -20.85 14.25 -3.74
N ALA A 47 -21.37 13.42 -2.84
CA ALA A 47 -22.56 13.73 -2.03
C ALA A 47 -22.28 14.43 -0.68
N TYR A 48 -21.02 14.56 -0.25
CA TYR A 48 -20.64 15.23 1.01
C TYR A 48 -19.46 16.19 0.81
N SER A 49 -19.69 17.31 0.13
CA SER A 49 -18.65 18.20 -0.38
C SER A 49 -18.12 19.26 0.61
N ILE A 50 -17.76 18.89 1.84
CA ILE A 50 -17.08 19.82 2.76
C ILE A 50 -15.55 19.71 2.64
N VAL A 51 -15.01 18.58 2.17
CA VAL A 51 -13.56 18.36 2.05
C VAL A 51 -13.22 17.69 0.71
N LYS A 52 -12.39 18.34 -0.11
CA LYS A 52 -11.81 17.71 -1.31
C LYS A 52 -10.69 16.77 -0.87
N MET A 53 -10.93 15.47 -0.94
CA MET A 53 -9.93 14.43 -0.69
C MET A 53 -9.08 14.25 -1.96
N LYS A 54 -7.75 14.25 -1.84
CA LYS A 54 -6.84 13.95 -2.95
C LYS A 54 -6.30 12.53 -2.77
N ALA A 55 -6.43 11.71 -3.82
CA ALA A 55 -5.86 10.37 -3.82
C ALA A 55 -4.32 10.44 -3.84
N THR A 56 -3.68 9.52 -3.12
CA THR A 56 -2.22 9.40 -3.03
C THR A 56 -1.80 7.96 -3.27
N ILE A 57 -0.57 7.76 -3.74
CA ILE A 57 0.07 6.44 -3.82
C ILE A 57 1.15 6.42 -2.72
N GLY A 58 1.31 5.29 -2.03
CA GLY A 58 2.38 5.13 -1.03
C GLY A 58 3.74 5.48 -1.63
N LEU A 59 4.59 6.15 -0.84
CA LEU A 59 5.84 6.75 -1.31
C LEU A 59 6.77 5.72 -1.95
N PHE A 60 6.93 4.54 -1.37
CA PHE A 60 7.70 3.46 -2.00
C PHE A 60 7.04 2.92 -3.26
N ARG A 61 5.70 2.88 -3.29
CA ARG A 61 4.96 2.33 -4.43
C ARG A 61 4.94 3.27 -5.63
N VAL A 62 4.92 4.59 -5.42
CA VAL A 62 4.85 5.57 -6.52
C VAL A 62 6.10 5.53 -7.39
N HIS A 63 7.25 5.16 -6.82
CA HIS A 63 8.50 4.97 -7.57
C HIS A 63 8.48 3.74 -8.50
N GLY A 64 7.59 2.78 -8.26
CA GLY A 64 7.37 1.64 -9.15
C GLY A 64 6.30 1.87 -10.23
N HIS A 65 5.70 3.06 -10.27
CA HIS A 65 4.74 3.46 -11.30
C HIS A 65 5.43 4.18 -12.46
N LYS A 66 4.65 4.69 -13.42
CA LYS A 66 5.13 5.55 -14.50
C LYS A 66 5.59 6.89 -13.92
N ASP A 67 6.57 7.53 -14.56
CA ASP A 67 7.15 8.81 -14.09
C ASP A 67 6.11 9.92 -13.90
N GLU A 68 5.06 9.94 -14.73
CA GLU A 68 3.93 10.88 -14.60
C GLU A 68 3.16 10.76 -13.28
N CYS A 69 3.19 9.59 -12.64
CA CYS A 69 2.49 9.34 -11.39
C CYS A 69 3.18 9.99 -10.18
N ILE A 70 4.50 10.19 -10.25
CA ILE A 70 5.30 10.76 -9.16
C ILE A 70 4.81 12.17 -8.80
N PRO A 71 4.78 13.16 -9.72
CA PRO A 71 4.32 14.51 -9.38
C PRO A 71 2.80 14.56 -9.08
N ALA A 72 2.01 13.66 -9.67
CA ALA A 72 0.56 13.67 -9.51
C ALA A 72 0.09 13.09 -8.16
N PHE A 73 0.70 11.99 -7.71
CA PHE A 73 0.20 11.15 -6.62
C PHE A 73 1.20 10.93 -5.47
N SER A 74 2.46 11.36 -5.60
CA SER A 74 3.39 11.25 -4.47
C SER A 74 2.94 12.16 -3.31
N PRO A 75 2.91 11.65 -2.07
CA PRO A 75 2.56 12.43 -0.89
C PRO A 75 3.45 13.67 -0.72
N ASN A 76 4.71 13.60 -1.17
CA ASN A 76 5.70 14.67 -1.04
C ASN A 76 5.32 15.94 -1.81
N TYR A 77 4.55 15.80 -2.91
CA TYR A 77 4.13 16.94 -3.74
C TYR A 77 2.70 17.41 -3.43
N ILE A 78 2.04 16.82 -2.43
CA ILE A 78 0.68 17.18 -2.04
C ILE A 78 0.72 18.15 -0.87
N ILE A 79 0.30 19.38 -1.12
CA ILE A 79 0.20 20.42 -0.10
C ILE A 79 -0.71 19.94 1.03
N GLY A 80 -0.18 19.90 2.25
CA GLY A 80 -0.91 19.49 3.45
C GLY A 80 -0.87 18.00 3.76
N ALA A 81 -0.30 17.14 2.91
CA ALA A 81 -0.20 15.70 3.18
C ALA A 81 0.78 15.35 4.33
N ARG A 82 1.62 16.31 4.74
CA ARG A 82 2.79 16.11 5.63
C ARG A 82 3.77 15.08 5.03
N GLN A 83 4.98 14.99 5.59
CA GLN A 83 5.84 13.85 5.31
C GLN A 83 5.20 12.59 5.89
N PHE A 84 4.67 11.76 5.01
CA PHE A 84 4.02 10.49 5.34
C PHE A 84 4.26 9.50 4.20
N ASP A 85 4.77 8.32 4.56
CA ASP A 85 5.23 7.35 3.57
C ASP A 85 4.08 6.58 2.90
N GLY A 86 2.86 6.66 3.43
CA GLY A 86 1.70 5.98 2.84
C GLY A 86 1.71 4.45 2.95
N GLU A 87 2.74 3.87 3.57
CA GLU A 87 2.88 2.42 3.75
C GLU A 87 2.20 1.94 5.03
N VAL A 88 0.87 1.89 4.98
CA VAL A 88 0.08 1.33 6.09
C VAL A 88 0.12 -0.19 6.10
N VAL A 89 0.33 -0.84 4.94
CA VAL A 89 0.27 -2.30 4.80
C VAL A 89 1.35 -2.99 5.64
N GLU A 90 2.59 -2.49 5.61
CA GLU A 90 3.70 -3.13 6.35
C GLU A 90 3.54 -2.99 7.87
N MET A 91 3.03 -1.85 8.36
CA MET A 91 2.73 -1.70 9.79
C MET A 91 1.60 -2.63 10.27
N LEU A 92 0.68 -3.01 9.38
CA LEU A 92 -0.41 -3.93 9.69
C LEU A 92 0.04 -5.39 9.77
N TRP A 93 1.22 -5.73 9.24
CA TRP A 93 1.74 -7.09 9.36
C TRP A 93 2.09 -7.47 10.79
N ALA A 94 2.56 -6.53 11.62
CA ALA A 94 2.93 -6.87 13.00
C ALA A 94 1.73 -7.40 13.81
N PRO A 95 0.56 -6.70 13.84
CA PRO A 95 -0.65 -7.23 14.46
C PRO A 95 -1.17 -8.51 13.79
N LEU A 96 -1.12 -8.61 12.46
CA LEU A 96 -1.58 -9.80 11.74
C LEU A 96 -0.69 -11.03 12.00
N ASN A 97 0.61 -10.84 12.24
CA ASN A 97 1.52 -11.92 12.60
C ASN A 97 1.21 -12.50 13.99
N GLU A 98 0.68 -11.71 14.91
CA GLU A 98 0.23 -12.23 16.20
C GLU A 98 -1.00 -13.13 16.04
N ILE A 99 -1.93 -12.72 15.16
CA ILE A 99 -3.15 -13.46 14.81
C ILE A 99 -2.83 -14.70 13.95
N SER A 100 -1.75 -14.68 13.17
CA SER A 100 -1.41 -15.80 12.28
C SER A 100 -1.13 -17.09 13.05
N ARG A 101 -0.60 -16.99 14.28
CA ARG A 101 -0.38 -18.15 15.15
C ARG A 101 -1.67 -18.80 15.60
N SER A 102 -2.67 -18.03 16.03
CA SER A 102 -3.97 -18.58 16.48
C SER A 102 -4.79 -19.16 15.33
N THR A 103 -4.61 -18.64 14.12
CA THR A 103 -5.31 -19.11 12.91
C THR A 103 -4.63 -20.30 12.21
N SER A 104 -3.47 -20.74 12.68
CA SER A 104 -2.67 -21.80 12.03
C SER A 104 -3.35 -23.18 12.04
N GLY A 105 -4.16 -23.49 13.05
CA GLY A 105 -4.90 -24.75 13.18
C GLY A 105 -6.32 -24.72 12.59
N MET A 106 -6.74 -23.59 12.02
CA MET A 106 -8.09 -23.41 11.46
C MET A 106 -8.19 -24.00 10.05
N SER A 107 -9.43 -24.37 9.66
CA SER A 107 -9.72 -24.68 8.25
C SER A 107 -9.50 -23.43 7.39
N THR A 108 -9.21 -23.61 6.10
CA THR A 108 -8.89 -22.50 5.19
C THR A 108 -9.99 -21.43 5.14
N SER A 109 -11.27 -21.84 5.09
CA SER A 109 -12.40 -20.93 5.08
C SER A 109 -12.49 -20.13 6.38
N HIS A 110 -12.39 -20.82 7.52
CA HIS A 110 -12.50 -20.18 8.82
C HIS A 110 -11.31 -19.25 9.11
N ARG A 111 -10.11 -19.65 8.69
CA ARG A 111 -8.91 -18.80 8.77
C ARG A 111 -9.10 -17.48 8.02
N GLN A 112 -9.70 -17.54 6.83
CA GLN A 112 -9.95 -16.33 6.03
C GLN A 112 -10.93 -15.40 6.75
N GLU A 113 -12.06 -15.92 7.21
CA GLU A 113 -13.07 -15.14 7.94
C GLU A 113 -12.47 -14.43 9.15
N VAL A 114 -11.67 -15.14 9.95
CA VAL A 114 -11.05 -14.56 11.16
C VAL A 114 -10.04 -13.47 10.80
N LEU A 115 -9.23 -13.67 9.76
CA LEU A 115 -8.29 -12.64 9.31
C LEU A 115 -9.03 -11.41 8.78
N ASP A 116 -10.11 -11.60 8.01
CA ASP A 116 -10.95 -10.53 7.48
C ASP A 116 -11.61 -9.73 8.62
N ASP A 117 -12.12 -10.39 9.66
CA ASP A 117 -12.69 -9.74 10.85
C ASP A 117 -11.67 -8.87 11.57
N HIS A 118 -10.44 -9.37 11.78
CA HIS A 118 -9.38 -8.58 12.41
C HIS A 118 -8.94 -7.39 11.56
N MET A 119 -8.86 -7.56 10.22
CA MET A 119 -8.57 -6.45 9.31
C MET A 119 -9.69 -5.41 9.34
N ASN A 120 -10.95 -5.84 9.41
CA ASN A 120 -12.10 -4.96 9.49
C ASN A 120 -12.16 -4.18 10.83
N ASP A 121 -11.90 -4.84 11.96
CA ASP A 121 -11.78 -4.17 13.27
C ASP A 121 -10.67 -3.11 13.26
N SER A 122 -9.51 -3.43 12.66
CA SER A 122 -8.43 -2.45 12.48
C SER A 122 -8.88 -1.24 11.66
N ASN A 123 -9.60 -1.46 10.57
CA ASN A 123 -10.12 -0.38 9.72
C ASN A 123 -11.16 0.47 10.46
N TRP A 124 -12.06 -0.17 11.21
CA TRP A 124 -13.06 0.52 12.02
C TRP A 124 -12.41 1.40 13.11
N LYS A 125 -11.41 0.88 13.83
CA LYS A 125 -10.62 1.63 14.82
C LYS A 125 -9.93 2.86 14.22
N LYS A 126 -9.38 2.73 13.01
CA LYS A 126 -8.78 3.87 12.29
C LYS A 126 -9.84 4.90 11.93
N LEU A 127 -11.01 4.47 11.48
CA LEU A 127 -12.10 5.36 11.10
C LEU A 127 -12.58 6.19 12.30
N ILE A 128 -12.87 5.55 13.43
CA ILE A 128 -13.31 6.26 14.65
C ILE A 128 -12.19 7.11 15.27
N GLY A 129 -10.93 6.67 15.15
CA GLY A 129 -9.75 7.35 15.69
C GLY A 129 -9.22 8.48 14.81
N MET A 130 -9.73 8.61 13.58
CA MET A 130 -9.16 9.47 12.55
C MET A 130 -9.11 10.94 12.98
N VAL A 131 -10.19 11.46 13.58
CA VAL A 131 -10.26 12.88 13.98
C VAL A 131 -9.21 13.22 15.04
N ASN A 132 -9.07 12.36 16.05
CA ASN A 132 -8.09 12.54 17.11
C ASN A 132 -6.66 12.43 16.58
N TYR A 133 -6.42 11.43 15.73
CA TYR A 133 -5.14 11.23 15.07
C TYR A 133 -4.76 12.46 14.23
N LEU A 134 -5.62 12.89 13.31
CA LEU A 134 -5.36 14.06 12.45
C LEU A 134 -5.13 15.33 13.28
N SER A 135 -5.88 15.54 14.36
CA SER A 135 -5.71 16.69 15.26
C SER A 135 -4.36 16.69 15.98
N GLN A 136 -3.89 15.51 16.42
CA GLN A 136 -2.56 15.35 17.00
C GLN A 136 -1.47 15.57 15.94
N GLN A 137 -1.64 14.99 14.76
CA GLN A 137 -0.69 15.09 13.66
C GLN A 137 -0.54 16.52 13.14
N HIS A 138 -1.63 17.28 13.09
CA HIS A 138 -1.59 18.69 12.70
C HIS A 138 -0.80 19.53 13.70
N ARG A 139 -1.00 19.31 15.01
CA ARG A 139 -0.21 20.01 16.05
C ARG A 139 1.27 19.69 15.95
N ALA A 140 1.62 18.40 15.81
CA ALA A 140 3.00 17.98 15.62
C ALA A 140 3.61 18.56 14.32
N GLY A 141 2.83 18.57 13.23
CA GLY A 141 3.26 19.13 11.95
C GLY A 141 3.63 20.62 12.03
N LYS A 142 2.90 21.43 12.81
CA LYS A 142 3.25 22.84 13.01
C LYS A 142 4.61 23.03 13.68
N VAL A 143 4.93 22.19 14.66
CA VAL A 143 6.23 22.24 15.37
C VAL A 143 7.36 21.85 14.43
N GLU A 144 7.18 20.78 13.65
CA GLU A 144 8.19 20.33 12.68
C GLU A 144 8.37 21.32 11.53
N LEU A 145 7.32 22.03 11.11
CA LEU A 145 7.41 23.06 10.08
C LEU A 145 8.35 24.21 10.52
N ASP A 146 8.24 24.67 11.76
CA ASP A 146 9.08 25.75 12.28
C ASP A 146 10.57 25.36 12.32
N LYS A 147 10.85 24.12 12.73
CA LYS A 147 12.20 23.53 12.68
C LYS A 147 12.72 23.44 11.24
N ALA A 148 11.90 22.95 10.32
CA ALA A 148 12.27 22.82 8.91
C ALA A 148 12.57 24.18 8.27
N ILE A 149 11.77 25.21 8.56
CA ILE A 149 12.03 26.59 8.09
C ILE A 149 13.35 27.12 8.65
N THR A 150 13.60 26.90 9.94
CA THR A 150 14.83 27.36 10.59
C THR A 150 16.05 26.66 9.99
N ALA A 151 15.98 25.35 9.80
CA ALA A 151 17.02 24.56 9.15
C ALA A 151 17.26 25.02 7.70
N PHE A 152 16.19 25.24 6.94
CA PHE A 152 16.27 25.74 5.57
C PHE A 152 16.97 27.10 5.48
N LYS A 153 16.59 28.05 6.35
CA LYS A 153 17.23 29.38 6.40
C LYS A 153 18.71 29.30 6.74
N SER A 154 19.08 28.44 7.70
CA SER A 154 20.47 28.21 8.10
C SER A 154 21.29 27.70 6.91
N ILE A 155 20.81 26.66 6.22
CA ILE A 155 21.47 26.10 5.04
C ILE A 155 21.57 27.15 3.93
N ASN A 156 20.48 27.86 3.63
CA ASN A 156 20.45 28.85 2.57
C ASN A 156 21.46 30.00 2.80
N SER A 157 21.67 30.40 4.07
CA SER A 157 22.65 31.44 4.43
C SER A 157 24.11 31.04 4.23
N THR A 158 24.40 29.74 4.08
CA THR A 158 25.76 29.22 3.89
C THR A 158 26.14 29.01 2.42
N VAL A 159 25.17 29.16 1.51
CA VAL A 159 25.37 29.01 0.06
C VAL A 159 25.70 30.39 -0.54
N SER A 160 26.73 30.46 -1.39
CA SER A 160 27.12 31.67 -2.12
C SER A 160 25.98 32.17 -3.02
N GLN A 161 25.85 33.50 -3.17
CA GLN A 161 24.77 34.12 -3.95
C GLN A 161 24.71 33.62 -5.42
N ASP A 162 25.84 33.23 -6.00
CA ASP A 162 25.94 32.75 -7.38
C ASP A 162 25.25 31.41 -7.67
N LYS A 163 24.76 30.69 -6.64
CA LYS A 163 24.10 29.38 -6.77
C LYS A 163 22.69 29.32 -6.17
N GLN A 164 22.11 30.46 -5.81
CA GLN A 164 20.79 30.53 -5.16
C GLN A 164 19.62 30.59 -6.15
N ASP A 165 19.87 30.88 -7.43
CA ASP A 165 18.83 31.17 -8.45
C ASP A 165 18.79 30.17 -9.64
N ASP A 166 19.61 29.10 -9.63
CA ASP A 166 19.59 28.00 -10.62
C ASP A 166 18.64 26.87 -10.21
#